data_AF-A0A8T2M8Q6-F1
#
_entry.id   AF-A0A8T2M8Q6-F1
#
_cell.length_a   1.000
_cell.length_b   1.000
_cell.length_c   1.000
_cell.angle_alpha   90.00
_cell.angle_beta   90.00
_cell.angle_gamma   90.00
#
_symmetry.space_group_name_H-M   'P 1'
#
loop_
_entity.id
_entity.type
_entity.pdbx_description
1 polymer ?
#
loop_
_entity_poly.entity_id
_entity_poly.type
_entity_poly.pdbx_seq_one_letter_code
_entity_poly.pdbx_strand_id
1 'polypeptide(L)'
;MFIRNAFCPQLLRLVGEFLCRRCRLIKALSPNVPSFWVHKVDMALTVARAQWESFICSGTVVFLYMLCRDTVSAEVASVEELHAVFLTCLYVSYAYIGPEVGYPARHFIREDNRQAFWKRALNIATRMSQKMLQINISPSVFAQVISDLKNRTDH
;
A
#
# COMPACT_ATOMS: atom_id res chain seq x y z
N MET A 1 -18.10 11.59 10.93
CA MET A 1 -18.06 10.53 11.97
C MET A 1 -16.65 9.97 12.01
N PHE A 2 -15.78 10.48 12.88
CA PHE A 2 -14.42 9.96 13.06
C PHE A 2 -14.49 8.66 13.86
N ILE A 3 -14.61 7.53 13.17
CA ILE A 3 -14.36 6.24 13.79
C ILE A 3 -12.88 6.24 14.18
N ARG A 4 -12.57 6.24 15.47
CA ARG A 4 -11.20 6.02 15.96
C ARG A 4 -10.66 4.76 15.26
N ASN A 5 -9.54 4.90 14.55
CA ASN A 5 -8.85 3.89 13.77
C ASN A 5 -8.24 2.75 14.63
N ALA A 6 -8.99 2.19 15.58
CA ALA A 6 -8.51 1.17 16.52
C ALA A 6 -7.95 -0.08 15.79
N PHE A 7 -8.46 -0.38 14.60
CA PHE A 7 -8.04 -1.52 13.80
C PHE A 7 -6.90 -1.23 12.82
N CYS A 8 -6.53 0.03 12.60
CA CYS A 8 -5.55 0.39 11.57
C CYS A 8 -4.14 -0.19 11.82
N PRO A 9 -3.57 -0.13 13.05
CA PRO A 9 -2.28 -0.76 13.32
C PRO A 9 -2.32 -2.28 13.10
N GLN A 10 -3.43 -2.92 13.45
CA GLN A 10 -3.63 -4.36 13.23
C GLN A 10 -3.70 -4.69 11.73
N LEU A 11 -4.44 -3.90 10.94
CA LEU A 11 -4.52 -4.09 9.49
C LEU A 11 -3.16 -3.91 8.81
N LEU A 12 -2.37 -2.89 9.20
CA LEU A 12 -1.01 -2.72 8.70
C LEU A 12 -0.12 -3.92 9.03
N ARG A 13 -0.22 -4.46 10.25
CA ARG A 13 0.47 -5.69 10.64
C ARG A 13 0.06 -6.88 9.77
N LEU A 14 -1.23 -7.02 9.46
CA LEU A 14 -1.72 -8.07 8.56
C LEU A 14 -1.21 -7.91 7.12
N VAL A 15 -1.08 -6.68 6.61
CA VAL A 15 -0.43 -6.42 5.32
C VAL A 15 1.03 -6.85 5.36
N GLY A 16 1.74 -6.55 6.45
CA GLY A 16 3.10 -7.03 6.67
C GLY A 16 3.20 -8.56 6.67
N GLU A 17 2.32 -9.25 7.40
CA GLU A 17 2.26 -10.72 7.41
C GLU A 17 1.93 -11.31 6.04
N PHE A 18 1.06 -10.67 5.27
CA PHE A 18 0.78 -11.01 3.89
C PHE A 18 2.05 -10.93 3.02
N LEU A 19 2.80 -9.82 3.09
CA LEU A 19 4.02 -9.64 2.32
C LEU A 19 5.12 -10.64 2.70
N CYS A 20 5.26 -10.98 3.99
CA CYS A 20 6.16 -12.03 4.45
C CYS A 20 5.83 -13.39 3.83
N ARG A 21 4.55 -13.74 3.71
CA ARG A 21 4.11 -15.01 3.10
C ARG A 21 4.27 -14.99 1.57
N ARG A 22 3.94 -13.87 0.94
CA ARG A 22 4.05 -13.69 -0.52
C ARG A 22 5.51 -13.74 -0.97
N CYS A 23 6.40 -12.97 -0.33
CA CYS A 23 7.80 -12.80 -0.71
C CYS A 23 8.71 -13.79 0.03
N ARG A 24 8.41 -15.08 -0.11
CA ARG A 24 9.10 -16.19 0.58
C ARG A 24 10.62 -16.30 0.30
N LEU A 25 11.12 -15.64 -0.74
CA LEU A 25 12.54 -15.60 -1.08
C LEU A 25 13.34 -14.64 -0.17
N ILE A 26 12.66 -13.66 0.44
CA ILE A 26 13.29 -12.73 1.40
C ILE A 26 13.38 -13.40 2.77
N LYS A 27 14.59 -13.82 3.15
CA LYS A 27 14.82 -14.44 4.46
C LYS A 27 14.60 -13.43 5.59
N ALA A 28 13.86 -13.84 6.61
CA ALA A 28 13.64 -13.08 7.85
C ALA A 28 13.02 -11.67 7.70
N LEU A 29 12.18 -11.45 6.67
CA LEU A 29 11.38 -10.22 6.60
C LEU A 29 10.42 -10.14 7.81
N SER A 30 10.53 -9.08 8.61
CA SER A 30 9.63 -8.84 9.74
C SER A 30 8.32 -8.19 9.27
N PRO A 31 7.15 -8.64 9.76
CA PRO A 31 5.85 -8.04 9.44
C PRO A 31 5.73 -6.55 9.81
N ASN A 32 6.59 -6.06 10.70
CA ASN A 32 6.58 -4.65 11.11
C ASN A 32 7.31 -3.73 10.13
N VAL A 33 8.16 -4.29 9.25
CA VAL A 33 8.97 -3.51 8.31
C VAL A 33 8.09 -2.76 7.29
N PRO A 34 7.09 -3.38 6.64
CA PRO A 34 6.18 -2.65 5.76
C PRO A 34 5.40 -1.53 6.48
N SER A 35 4.89 -1.80 7.68
CA SER A 35 4.20 -0.79 8.50
C SER A 35 5.09 0.42 8.81
N PHE A 36 6.37 0.17 9.14
CA PHE A 36 7.35 1.23 9.36
C PHE A 36 7.56 2.08 8.10
N TRP A 37 7.64 1.48 6.91
CA TRP A 37 7.76 2.22 5.66
C TRP A 37 6.57 3.14 5.39
N VAL A 38 5.34 2.65 5.62
CA VAL A 38 4.11 3.46 5.46
C VAL A 38 4.15 4.67 6.40
N HIS A 39 4.41 4.45 7.69
CA HIS A 39 4.49 5.53 8.67
C HIS A 39 5.60 6.54 8.34
N LYS A 40 6.76 6.06 7.86
CA LYS A 40 7.87 6.94 7.48
C LYS A 40 7.49 7.88 6.32
N VAL A 41 6.75 7.38 5.33
CA VAL A 41 6.27 8.20 4.21
C VAL A 41 5.21 9.20 4.68
N ASP A 42 4.22 8.73 5.44
CA ASP A 42 3.14 9.58 5.94
C ASP A 42 3.69 10.73 6.81
N MET A 43 4.60 10.41 7.75
CA MET A 43 5.26 11.44 8.55
C MET A 43 6.08 12.41 7.70
N ALA A 44 6.78 11.93 6.66
CA ALA A 44 7.55 12.79 5.79
C ALA A 44 6.66 13.75 4.98
N LEU A 45 5.46 13.33 4.56
CA LEU A 45 4.49 14.18 3.87
C LEU A 45 3.91 15.23 4.82
N THR A 46 3.58 14.85 6.05
CA THR A 46 3.11 15.80 7.08
C THR A 46 4.16 16.88 7.37
N VAL A 47 5.42 16.47 7.58
CA VAL A 47 6.53 17.41 7.84
C VAL A 47 6.77 18.32 6.64
N ALA A 48 6.66 17.80 5.42
CA ALA A 48 6.79 18.57 4.19
C ALA A 48 5.57 19.47 3.88
N ARG A 49 4.54 19.46 4.73
CA ARG A 49 3.25 20.15 4.52
C ARG A 49 2.59 19.77 3.19
N ALA A 50 2.82 18.53 2.75
CA ALA A 50 2.21 17.96 1.57
C ALA A 50 0.88 17.26 1.88
N GLN A 51 0.48 17.20 3.15
CA GLN A 51 -0.82 16.73 3.60
C GLN A 51 -1.20 17.44 4.91
N TRP A 52 -2.51 17.62 5.13
CA TRP A 52 -3.04 18.21 6.36
C TRP A 52 -3.35 17.16 7.43
N GLU A 53 -3.89 16.02 7.01
CA GLU A 53 -4.21 14.88 7.88
C GLU A 53 -3.45 13.63 7.45
N SER A 54 -3.28 12.67 8.37
CA SER A 54 -2.68 11.38 8.05
C SER A 54 -3.56 10.64 7.05
N PHE A 55 -2.94 10.13 5.98
CA PHE A 55 -3.61 9.25 5.02
C PHE A 55 -3.94 7.88 5.65
N ILE A 56 -3.25 7.51 6.72
CA ILE A 56 -3.31 6.15 7.29
C ILE A 56 -4.62 5.98 8.07
N CYS A 57 -5.53 5.20 7.51
CA CYS A 57 -6.76 4.77 8.16
C CYS A 57 -7.14 3.35 7.73
N SER A 58 -8.14 2.76 8.37
CA SER A 58 -8.54 1.38 8.05
C SER A 58 -8.93 1.21 6.57
N GLY A 59 -9.59 2.20 5.96
CA GLY A 59 -9.99 2.16 4.56
C GLY A 59 -8.81 2.22 3.59
N THR A 60 -7.86 3.12 3.82
CA THR A 60 -6.68 3.27 2.95
C THR A 60 -5.73 2.08 3.03
N VAL A 61 -5.63 1.43 4.20
CA VAL A 61 -4.85 0.18 4.36
C VAL A 61 -5.46 -0.98 3.58
N VAL A 62 -6.79 -1.10 3.57
CA VAL A 62 -7.51 -2.13 2.80
C VAL A 62 -7.32 -1.89 1.30
N PHE A 63 -7.39 -0.64 0.85
CA PHE A 63 -7.09 -0.28 -0.53
C PHE A 63 -5.64 -0.61 -0.92
N LEU A 64 -4.68 -0.28 -0.05
CA LEU A 64 -3.27 -0.60 -0.26
C LEU A 64 -3.05 -2.11 -0.38
N TYR A 65 -3.67 -2.90 0.50
CA TYR A 65 -3.63 -4.36 0.42
C TYR A 65 -4.15 -4.87 -0.93
N MET A 66 -5.29 -4.35 -1.40
CA MET A 66 -5.87 -4.71 -2.70
C MET A 66 -4.89 -4.46 -3.86
N LEU A 67 -4.13 -3.37 -3.83
CA LEU A 67 -3.07 -3.14 -4.82
C LEU A 67 -1.90 -4.12 -4.65
N CYS A 68 -1.44 -4.33 -3.41
CA CYS A 68 -0.30 -5.19 -3.13
C CYS A 68 -0.56 -6.63 -3.54
N ARG A 69 -1.76 -7.18 -3.30
CA ARG A 69 -2.08 -8.56 -3.64
C ARG A 69 -1.93 -8.91 -5.12
N ASP A 70 -2.18 -7.95 -6.01
CA ASP A 70 -2.15 -8.16 -7.47
C ASP A 70 -0.89 -7.59 -8.14
N THR A 71 -0.08 -6.85 -7.37
CA THR A 71 1.14 -6.19 -7.87
C THR A 71 2.42 -6.84 -7.34
N VAL A 72 2.45 -7.27 -6.08
CA VAL A 72 3.65 -7.85 -5.45
C VAL A 72 3.78 -9.31 -5.86
N SER A 73 4.78 -9.59 -6.71
CA SER A 73 5.12 -10.93 -7.17
C SER A 73 5.67 -11.80 -6.03
N ALA A 74 5.39 -13.11 -6.09
CA ALA A 74 6.01 -14.09 -5.18
C ALA A 74 7.51 -14.32 -5.47
N GLU A 75 7.99 -13.84 -6.62
CA GLU A 75 9.38 -13.95 -7.08
C GLU A 75 10.28 -12.81 -6.56
N VAL A 76 9.71 -11.81 -5.88
CA VAL A 76 10.49 -10.73 -5.26
C VAL A 76 11.45 -11.33 -4.24
N ALA A 77 12.75 -11.10 -4.44
CA ALA A 77 13.82 -11.79 -3.73
C ALA A 77 14.66 -10.89 -2.81
N SER A 78 14.45 -9.57 -2.85
CA SER A 78 15.18 -8.61 -2.01
C SER A 78 14.25 -7.64 -1.28
N VAL A 79 14.72 -7.15 -0.14
CA VAL A 79 13.98 -6.14 0.65
C VAL A 79 13.87 -4.83 -0.13
N GLU A 80 14.90 -4.50 -0.90
CA GLU A 80 14.98 -3.30 -1.73
C GLU A 80 13.93 -3.31 -2.83
N GLU A 81 13.80 -4.43 -3.54
CA GLU A 81 12.78 -4.61 -4.58
C GLU A 81 11.37 -4.55 -3.97
N LEU A 82 11.14 -5.28 -2.87
CA LEU A 82 9.86 -5.23 -2.16
C LEU A 82 9.51 -3.81 -1.72
N HIS A 83 10.46 -3.08 -1.13
CA HIS A 83 10.27 -1.71 -0.67
C HIS A 83 9.91 -0.78 -1.83
N ALA A 84 10.56 -0.92 -2.99
CA ALA A 84 10.26 -0.15 -4.18
C ALA A 84 8.85 -0.44 -4.73
N VAL A 85 8.48 -1.72 -4.90
CA VAL A 85 7.15 -2.12 -5.40
C VAL A 85 6.05 -1.69 -4.43
N PHE A 86 6.25 -1.93 -3.14
CA PHE A 86 5.30 -1.59 -2.08
C PHE A 86 5.06 -0.07 -1.99
N LEU A 87 6.12 0.76 -2.03
CA LEU A 87 5.94 2.21 -2.03
C LEU A 87 5.38 2.76 -3.34
N THR A 88 5.51 2.02 -4.45
CA THR A 88 4.78 2.36 -5.68
C THR A 88 3.28 2.11 -5.50
N CYS A 89 2.88 1.00 -4.87
CA CYS A 89 1.48 0.74 -4.51
C CYS A 89 0.95 1.80 -3.53
N LEU A 90 1.78 2.21 -2.57
CA LEU A 90 1.43 3.29 -1.64
C LEU A 90 1.23 4.61 -2.40
N TYR A 91 2.15 4.98 -3.28
CA TYR A 91 2.01 6.19 -4.10
C TYR A 91 0.72 6.21 -4.90
N VAL A 92 0.37 5.11 -5.57
CA VAL A 92 -0.89 5.01 -6.33
C VAL A 92 -2.10 5.12 -5.40
N SER A 93 -2.04 4.56 -4.19
CA SER A 93 -3.10 4.73 -3.17
C SER A 93 -3.28 6.20 -2.79
N TYR A 94 -2.19 6.91 -2.47
CA TYR A 94 -2.22 8.34 -2.16
C TYR A 94 -2.76 9.15 -3.35
N ALA A 95 -2.29 8.88 -4.56
CA ALA A 95 -2.70 9.60 -5.76
C ALA A 95 -4.18 9.38 -6.15
N TYR A 96 -4.79 8.25 -5.73
CA TYR A 96 -6.15 7.90 -6.13
C TYR A 96 -7.21 8.23 -5.06
N ILE A 97 -6.97 7.87 -3.80
CA ILE A 97 -7.94 8.09 -2.70
C ILE A 97 -7.45 9.10 -1.65
N GLY A 98 -6.29 9.73 -1.84
CA GLY A 98 -5.81 10.79 -0.97
C GLY A 98 -6.64 12.07 -1.16
N PRO A 99 -6.90 12.84 -0.08
CA PRO A 99 -7.70 14.07 -0.17
C PRO A 99 -6.98 15.24 -0.83
N GLU A 100 -5.64 15.21 -0.90
CA GLU A 100 -4.85 16.31 -1.45
C GLU A 100 -4.79 16.23 -2.97
N VAL A 101 -4.70 17.39 -3.63
CA VAL A 101 -4.63 17.49 -5.11
C VAL A 101 -3.40 16.77 -5.69
N GLY A 102 -2.34 16.61 -4.90
CA GLY A 102 -1.18 15.84 -5.33
C GLY A 102 -0.15 15.63 -4.23
N TYR A 103 0.66 14.59 -4.41
CA TYR A 103 1.70 14.20 -3.46
C TYR A 103 3.09 14.19 -4.11
N PRO A 104 4.13 14.74 -3.44
CA PRO A 104 5.48 14.75 -3.97
C PRO A 104 6.08 13.34 -4.05
N ALA A 105 6.22 12.82 -5.28
CA ALA A 105 6.70 11.44 -5.54
C ALA A 105 8.08 11.11 -4.92
N ARG A 106 8.93 12.10 -4.65
CA ARG A 106 10.26 11.91 -4.03
C ARG A 106 10.22 11.16 -2.69
N HIS A 107 9.10 11.19 -1.96
CA HIS A 107 8.97 10.49 -0.68
C HIS A 107 8.72 8.98 -0.85
N PHE A 108 8.31 8.56 -2.05
CA PHE A 108 7.95 7.19 -2.39
C PHE A 108 9.02 6.47 -3.21
N ILE A 109 9.81 7.21 -3.99
CA ILE A 109 10.88 6.65 -4.83
C ILE A 109 12.03 6.14 -3.93
N ARG A 110 12.40 4.86 -4.12
CA ARG A 110 13.52 4.19 -3.41
C ARG A 110 14.61 3.66 -4.32
N GLU A 111 14.37 3.71 -5.61
CA GLU A 111 15.28 3.23 -6.64
C GLU A 111 15.97 4.42 -7.33
N ASP A 112 17.23 4.24 -7.71
CA ASP A 112 17.98 5.27 -8.43
C ASP A 112 17.37 5.53 -9.81
N ASN A 113 16.87 4.47 -10.45
CA ASN A 113 16.18 4.56 -11.73
C ASN A 113 14.73 5.05 -11.55
N ARG A 114 14.55 6.37 -11.50
CA ARG A 114 13.22 7.01 -11.43
C ARG A 114 12.26 6.55 -12.54
N GLN A 115 12.76 6.15 -13.71
CA GLN A 115 11.89 5.70 -14.82
C GLN A 115 11.20 4.38 -14.49
N ALA A 116 11.88 3.48 -13.77
CA ALA A 116 11.31 2.20 -13.39
C ALA A 116 10.17 2.37 -12.37
N PHE A 117 10.27 3.32 -11.44
CA PHE A 117 9.16 3.74 -10.58
C PHE A 117 7.93 4.18 -11.39
N TRP A 118 8.11 5.10 -12.36
CA TRP A 118 6.99 5.62 -13.16
C TRP A 118 6.36 4.57 -14.07
N LYS A 119 7.18 3.70 -14.69
CA LYS A 119 6.69 2.56 -15.47
C LYS A 119 5.84 1.63 -14.61
N ARG A 120 6.28 1.34 -13.37
CA ARG A 120 5.53 0.52 -12.42
C ARG A 120 4.23 1.21 -11.99
N ALA A 121 4.26 2.49 -11.63
CA ALA A 121 3.07 3.25 -11.25
C ALA A 121 2.02 3.28 -12.37
N LEU A 122 2.44 3.51 -13.61
CA LEU A 122 1.54 3.49 -14.78
C LEU A 122 0.97 2.09 -15.02
N ASN A 123 1.77 1.04 -14.87
CA ASN A 123 1.30 -0.34 -15.02
C ASN A 123 0.24 -0.69 -13.96
N ILE A 124 0.47 -0.32 -12.69
CA ILE A 124 -0.48 -0.52 -11.60
C ILE A 124 -1.78 0.24 -11.92
N ALA A 125 -1.70 1.55 -12.21
CA ALA A 125 -2.88 2.35 -12.51
C ALA A 125 -3.70 1.77 -13.67
N THR A 126 -3.03 1.33 -14.74
CA THR A 126 -3.69 0.75 -15.91
C THR A 126 -4.40 -0.57 -15.56
N ARG A 127 -3.68 -1.53 -14.97
CA ARG A 127 -4.23 -2.87 -14.67
C ARG A 127 -5.23 -2.89 -13.52
N MET A 128 -5.07 -1.99 -12.55
CA MET A 128 -5.86 -1.99 -11.31
C MET A 128 -7.02 -1.00 -11.33
N SER A 129 -7.09 -0.09 -12.31
CA SER A 129 -8.13 0.95 -12.42
C SER A 129 -9.55 0.45 -12.13
N GLN A 130 -9.96 -0.67 -12.75
CA GLN A 130 -11.29 -1.23 -12.51
C GLN A 130 -11.48 -1.68 -11.06
N LYS A 131 -10.51 -2.39 -10.47
CA LYS A 131 -10.58 -2.83 -9.06
C LYS A 131 -10.54 -1.64 -8.10
N MET A 132 -9.76 -0.61 -8.41
CA MET A 132 -9.67 0.65 -7.67
C MET A 132 -10.99 1.42 -7.68
N LEU A 133 -11.74 1.41 -8.80
CA LEU A 133 -13.08 1.96 -8.84
C LEU A 133 -14.08 1.09 -8.07
N GLN A 134 -14.08 -0.22 -8.34
CA GLN A 134 -15.04 -1.18 -7.77
C GLN A 134 -15.02 -1.20 -6.23
N ILE A 135 -13.83 -1.15 -5.62
CA ILE A 135 -13.71 -1.15 -4.15
C ILE A 135 -14.32 0.11 -3.50
N ASN A 136 -14.42 1.23 -4.24
CA ASN A 136 -15.02 2.47 -3.75
C ASN A 136 -16.55 2.50 -3.92
N ILE A 137 -17.09 1.85 -4.95
CA ILE A 137 -18.53 1.87 -5.25
C ILE A 137 -19.30 0.67 -4.71
N SER A 138 -18.61 -0.41 -4.31
CA SER A 138 -19.24 -1.65 -3.86
C SER A 138 -18.82 -2.02 -2.43
N PRO A 139 -19.71 -1.83 -1.43
CA PRO A 139 -19.43 -2.21 -0.04
C PRO A 139 -19.13 -3.70 0.14
N SER A 140 -19.74 -4.57 -0.68
CA SER A 140 -19.48 -6.01 -0.63
C SER A 140 -18.06 -6.36 -1.10
N VAL A 141 -17.55 -5.67 -2.13
CA VAL A 141 -16.16 -5.81 -2.58
C VAL A 141 -15.20 -5.35 -1.49
N PHE A 142 -15.45 -4.20 -0.86
CA PHE A 142 -14.62 -3.73 0.24
C PHE A 142 -14.62 -4.70 1.44
N ALA A 143 -15.80 -5.20 1.82
CA ALA A 143 -15.93 -6.19 2.90
C ALA A 143 -15.20 -7.51 2.57
N GLN A 144 -15.27 -7.97 1.31
CA GLN A 144 -14.53 -9.14 0.86
C GLN A 144 -13.02 -8.93 0.97
N VAL A 145 -12.49 -7.80 0.52
CA VAL A 145 -11.04 -7.49 0.62
C VAL A 145 -10.58 -7.45 2.08
N ILE A 146 -11.39 -6.91 3.01
CA ILE A 146 -11.10 -6.96 4.45
C ILE A 146 -11.09 -8.41 4.95
N SER A 147 -12.10 -9.19 4.55
CA SER A 147 -12.22 -10.60 4.92
C SER A 147 -10.99 -11.37 4.46
N ASP A 148 -10.56 -11.16 3.21
CA ASP A 148 -9.39 -11.82 2.64
C ASP A 148 -8.12 -11.52 3.43
N LEU A 149 -7.90 -10.23 3.76
CA LEU A 149 -6.75 -9.80 4.55
C LEU A 149 -6.75 -10.42 5.95
N LYS A 150 -7.91 -10.52 6.61
CA LYS A 150 -8.05 -11.12 7.95
C LYS A 150 -7.90 -12.64 7.92
N ASN A 151 -8.49 -13.30 6.94
CA ASN A 151 -8.50 -14.75 6.79
C ASN A 151 -7.25 -15.28 6.09
N ARG A 152 -6.34 -14.39 5.70
CA ARG A 152 -5.04 -14.74 5.11
C ARG A 152 -5.18 -15.49 3.78
N THR A 153 -6.28 -15.31 3.06
CA THR A 153 -6.53 -15.96 1.76
C THR A 153 -5.73 -15.27 0.66
N ASP A 154 -4.92 -16.05 -0.05
CA ASP A 154 -4.21 -15.62 -1.24
C ASP A 154 -4.94 -16.23 -2.45
N HIS A 155 -5.51 -15.40 -3.31
CA HIS A 155 -6.09 -15.80 -4.60
C HIS A 155 -5.15 -15.46 -5.75
#